data_AF-A0A964ZBU4-F1
#
_entry.id   AF-A0A964ZBU4-F1
#
_cell.length_a   1.000
_cell.length_b   1.000
_cell.length_c   1.000
_cell.angle_alpha   90.00
_cell.angle_beta   90.00
_cell.angle_gamma   90.00
#
_symmetry.space_group_name_H-M   'P 1'
#
loop_
_entity.id
_entity.type
_entity.pdbx_description
1 polymer ?
#
loop_
_entity_poly.entity_id
_entity_poly.type
_entity_poly.pdbx_seq_one_letter_code
_entity_poly.pdbx_strand_id
1 'polypeptide(L)' 'PQPAVASVGLRPTVNALQRPLLEVHLLDYDGDLYGQSMTLEFVSRLRDTRRFGSVDELREQLRRDVAQTIEAVSHD' A
#
# COMPACT_ATOMS: atom_id res chain seq x y z
N PRO A 1 2.23 6.57 15.82
CA PRO A 1 1.63 5.96 14.62
C PRO A 1 2.72 5.38 13.71
N GLN A 2 2.53 4.19 13.13
CA GLN A 2 3.49 3.61 12.18
C GLN A 2 3.12 4.07 10.76
N PRO A 3 4.04 4.70 10.00
CA PRO A 3 3.79 5.02 8.61
C PRO A 3 3.54 3.78 7.77
N ALA A 4 2.56 3.84 6.87
CA ALA A 4 2.22 2.71 6.02
C ALA A 4 1.74 3.16 4.64
N VAL A 5 2.06 2.37 3.62
CA VAL A 5 1.40 2.42 2.31
C VAL A 5 0.25 1.43 2.30
N ALA A 6 -0.93 1.88 1.85
CA ALA A 6 -2.09 1.02 1.70
C ALA A 6 -2.53 0.94 0.23
N SER A 7 -2.89 -0.26 -0.22
CA SER A 7 -3.60 -0.49 -1.48
C SER A 7 -4.99 -1.02 -1.19
N VAL A 8 -6.02 -0.39 -1.76
CA VAL A 8 -7.41 -0.84 -1.68
C VAL A 8 -7.91 -1.12 -3.08
N GLY A 9 -8.17 -2.39 -3.40
CA GLY A 9 -8.68 -2.74 -4.73
C GLY A 9 -8.64 -4.24 -5.08
N LEU A 10 -8.75 -4.52 -6.38
CA LEU A 10 -8.91 -5.88 -6.92
C LEU A 10 -7.62 -6.51 -7.46
N ARG A 11 -6.44 -5.93 -7.18
CA ARG A 11 -5.12 -6.42 -7.65
C ARG A 11 -5.08 -6.76 -9.16
N PRO A 12 -5.43 -5.82 -10.06
CA PRO A 12 -5.62 -6.12 -11.49
C PRO A 12 -4.35 -6.61 -12.22
N THR A 13 -3.18 -6.45 -11.61
CA THR A 13 -1.89 -6.85 -12.16
C THR A 13 -1.48 -8.27 -11.76
N VAL A 14 -1.85 -8.72 -10.56
CA VAL A 14 -1.43 -10.01 -10.01
C VAL A 14 -2.62 -10.70 -9.36
N ASN A 15 -3.07 -11.80 -9.95
CA ASN A 15 -4.19 -12.62 -9.45
C ASN A 15 -5.40 -11.77 -9.08
N ALA A 16 -6.06 -11.22 -10.09
CA ALA A 16 -7.20 -10.33 -9.91
C ALA A 16 -8.26 -10.95 -9.00
N LEU A 17 -8.75 -10.15 -8.06
CA LEU A 17 -9.72 -10.57 -7.05
C LEU A 17 -11.15 -10.19 -7.45
N GLN A 18 -12.11 -10.93 -6.91
CA GLN A 18 -13.54 -10.66 -7.09
C GLN A 18 -14.11 -9.68 -6.04
N ARG A 19 -13.36 -9.43 -4.97
CA ARG A 19 -13.71 -8.50 -3.90
C ARG A 19 -12.52 -7.61 -3.57
N PRO A 20 -12.74 -6.33 -3.19
CA PRO A 20 -11.66 -5.45 -2.78
C PRO A 20 -10.91 -6.02 -1.58
N LEU A 21 -9.59 -5.93 -1.64
CA LEU A 21 -8.69 -6.23 -0.53
C LEU A 21 -8.00 -4.94 -0.10
N LEU A 22 -7.85 -4.76 1.20
CA LEU A 22 -6.97 -3.75 1.80
C LEU A 22 -5.64 -4.43 2.15
N GLU A 23 -4.60 -4.08 1.42
CA GLU A 23 -3.22 -4.54 1.66
C GLU A 23 -2.43 -3.37 2.25
N VAL A 24 -1.79 -3.58 3.41
CA VAL A 24 -1.02 -2.54 4.11
C VAL A 24 0.43 -2.99 4.22
N HIS A 25 1.35 -2.14 3.77
CA HIS A 25 2.78 -2.29 3.98
C HIS A 25 3.25 -1.27 5.01
N LEU A 26 3.50 -1.73 6.24
CA LEU A 26 4.11 -0.93 7.30
C LEU A 26 5.58 -0.67 6.94
N LEU A 27 5.97 0.60 6.90
CA LEU A 27 7.34 0.98 6.59
C LEU A 27 8.25 0.62 7.77
N ASP A 28 9.46 0.15 7.50
CA ASP A 28 10.49 -0.17 8.51
C ASP A 28 10.05 -1.13 9.63
N TYR A 29 9.00 -1.93 9.39
CA TYR A 29 8.54 -2.97 10.31
C TYR A 29 8.97 -4.35 9.85
N ASP A 30 9.63 -5.09 10.74
CA ASP A 30 10.03 -6.48 10.54
C ASP A 30 9.47 -7.33 11.68
N GLY A 31 8.42 -8.09 11.40
CA GLY A 31 7.69 -8.87 12.40
C GLY A 31 6.41 -9.52 11.86
N ASP A 32 5.74 -10.28 12.72
CA ASP A 32 4.48 -10.96 12.41
C ASP A 32 3.29 -10.27 13.08
N LEU A 33 2.24 -10.06 12.30
CA LEU A 33 0.99 -9.41 12.71
C LEU A 33 -0.23 -10.33 12.54
N TYR A 34 -0.03 -11.61 12.21
CA TYR A 34 -1.15 -12.57 12.12
C TYR A 34 -1.89 -12.67 13.45
N GLY A 35 -3.23 -12.58 13.37
CA GLY A 35 -4.12 -12.64 14.54
C GLY A 35 -4.19 -11.34 15.36
N GLN A 36 -3.43 -10.31 14.99
CA GLN A 36 -3.47 -9.01 15.68
C GLN A 36 -4.60 -8.14 15.13
N SER A 37 -5.31 -7.45 16.03
CA SER A 37 -6.25 -6.40 15.66
C SER A 37 -5.49 -5.09 15.45
N MET A 38 -5.75 -4.42 14.33
CA MET A 38 -5.10 -3.16 13.97
C MET A 38 -6.12 -2.10 13.62
N THR A 39 -5.80 -0.85 13.95
CA THR A 39 -6.57 0.33 13.51
C THR A 39 -5.75 1.07 12.46
N LEU A 40 -6.43 1.50 11.39
CA LEU A 40 -5.83 2.19 10.27
C LEU A 40 -6.52 3.56 10.10
N GLU A 41 -5.72 4.57 9.80
CA GLU A 41 -6.18 5.92 9.49
C GLU A 41 -5.64 6.32 8.12
N PHE A 42 -6.53 6.76 7.24
CA PHE A 42 -6.14 7.23 5.90
C PHE A 42 -5.79 8.71 5.95
N VAL A 43 -4.51 9.02 5.82
CA VAL A 43 -3.99 10.40 5.86
C VAL A 43 -4.10 11.08 4.48
N SER A 44 -3.63 10.40 3.44
CA SER A 44 -3.61 10.97 2.08
C SER A 44 -3.84 9.90 1.02
N ARG A 45 -4.53 10.29 -0.06
CA ARG A 45 -4.75 9.45 -1.24
C ARG A 45 -3.68 9.76 -2.28
N LEU A 46 -2.83 8.76 -2.58
CA LEU A 46 -1.72 8.94 -3.54
C LEU A 46 -2.16 8.85 -5.00
N ARG A 47 -2.95 7.84 -5.38
CA ARG A 47 -3.35 7.58 -6.77
C ARG A 47 -4.53 6.61 -6.91
N ASP A 48 -5.08 6.51 -8.13
CA ASP A 48 -5.99 5.45 -8.52
C ASP A 48 -5.32 4.08 -8.68
N THR A 49 -6.15 3.03 -8.60
CA THR A 49 -5.75 1.67 -8.99
C THR A 49 -5.59 1.59 -10.50
N ARG A 50 -4.50 0.98 -10.96
CA ARG A 50 -4.25 0.71 -12.37
C ARG A 50 -3.58 -0.64 -12.56
N ARG A 51 -3.75 -1.22 -13.74
CA ARG A 51 -3.00 -2.40 -14.17
C ARG A 51 -1.61 -1.97 -14.69
N PHE A 52 -0.58 -2.75 -14.39
CA PHE A 52 0.76 -2.56 -14.95
C PHE A 52 1.04 -3.61 -16.02
N GLY A 53 1.91 -3.27 -16.98
CA GLY A 53 2.30 -4.16 -18.07
C GLY A 53 3.25 -5.27 -17.61
N SER A 54 3.96 -5.05 -16.50
CA SER A 54 4.89 -6.01 -15.91
C SER A 54 4.95 -5.91 -14.38
N VAL A 55 5.52 -6.94 -13.75
CA VAL A 55 5.81 -6.94 -12.30
C VAL A 55 6.86 -5.88 -11.95
N ASP A 56 7.82 -5.62 -12.84
CA ASP A 56 8.86 -4.62 -12.59
C ASP A 56 8.31 -3.19 -12.61
N GLU A 57 7.37 -2.90 -13.51
CA GLU A 57 6.62 -1.63 -13.48
C GLU A 57 5.83 -1.46 -12.18
N LEU A 58 5.19 -2.53 -11.69
CA LEU A 58 4.49 -2.50 -10.41
C LEU A 58 5.46 -2.24 -9.25
N ARG A 59 6.59 -2.94 -9.19
CA ARG A 59 7.63 -2.74 -8.15
C ARG A 59 8.14 -1.31 -8.15
N GLU A 60 8.39 -0.77 -9.33
CA GLU A 60 8.90 0.58 -9.47
C GLU A 60 7.85 1.61 -9.03
N GLN A 61 6.56 1.39 -9.31
CA GLN A 61 5.51 2.24 -8.75
C GLN A 61 5.42 2.13 -7.23
N LEU A 62 5.52 0.92 -6.65
CA LEU A 62 5.47 0.74 -5.20
C LEU A 62 6.59 1.52 -4.49
N ARG A 63 7.80 1.58 -5.06
CA ARG A 63 8.89 2.42 -4.51
C ARG A 63 8.52 3.91 -4.48
N ARG A 64 7.87 4.41 -5.53
CA ARG A 64 7.40 5.80 -5.58
C ARG A 64 6.28 6.05 -4.58
N ASP A 65 5.34 5.11 -4.47
CA ASP A 65 4.24 5.21 -3.51
C ASP A 65 4.80 5.29 -2.07
N VAL A 66 5.83 4.50 -1.74
CA VAL A 66 6.53 4.58 -0.43
C VAL A 66 7.18 5.94 -0.22
N ALA A 67 7.94 6.45 -1.20
CA ALA A 67 8.58 7.75 -1.08
C ALA A 67 7.56 8.89 -0.87
N GLN A 68 6.44 8.87 -1.61
CA GLN A 68 5.36 9.84 -1.46
C GLN A 68 4.64 9.73 -0.11
N THR A 69 4.45 8.52 0.42
CA THR A 69 3.91 8.33 1.77
C THR A 69 4.80 8.96 2.82
N ILE A 70 6.12 8.74 2.76
CA ILE A 70 7.07 9.34 3.72
C ILE A 70 6.97 10.87 3.69
N GLU A 71 6.89 11.47 2.50
CA GLU A 71 6.70 12.92 2.35
C GLU A 71 5.36 13.39 2.94
N ALA A 72 4.26 12.68 2.64
CA ALA A 72 2.92 13.04 3.11
C ALA A 72 2.78 12.95 4.63
N VAL A 73 3.32 11.92 5.26
CA VAL A 73 3.23 11.74 6.72
C VAL A 73 4.24 12.58 7.50
N SER A 74 5.23 13.17 6.84
CA SER A 74 6.18 14.09 7.50
C SER A 74 5.60 15.51 7.68
N HIS A 75 4.46 15.80 7.04
CA HIS A 75 3.77 17.10 7.08
C HIS A 75 2.43 17.06 7.82
N ASP A 76 2.11 15.93 8.44
CA ASP A 76 0.90 15.68 9.24
C ASP A 76 1.27 15.62 10.74
#